data_AF-A0A0F0LR70-F1
#
_entry.id   AF-A0A0F0LR70-F1
#
_cell.length_a   1.000
_cell.length_b   1.000
_cell.length_c   1.000
_cell.angle_alpha   90.00
_cell.angle_beta   90.00
_cell.angle_gamma   90.00
#
_symmetry.space_group_name_H-M   'P 1'
#
loop_
_entity.id
_entity.type
_entity.pdbx_description
1 polymer ?
#
loop_
_entity_poly.entity_id
_entity_poly.type
_entity_poly.pdbx_seq_one_letter_code
_entity_poly.pdbx_strand_id
1 'polypeptide(L)'
;MSDPQPPAAPQPEPEPQYGTPAFPPPPPSAPYGADGYAPPGATAPHPAAPVMQPGPQIPYPGAPTYQAAQPGYPGAPGMHPGVWLQAPAAVRPLRSIGAATRILIAVYATLSLVTVLTDGWGIMTLDAYSSGSVGAEALNVFDGSSLSLSLISVGVLIAAAVCWVVWQYRAAASVPRAGLRRSPGWHVGSWFIPVVSLFFPFQNVSDLARSSRAELSGGLRGTWWTLWLASNLVGSIASQAASTAKSIPGLTGALAGSMLSELLVIGAAVFAWIIVARITDAIDPKRR
;
A
#
# COMPACT_ATOMS: atom_id res chain seq x y z
N MET A 1 -24.84 -68.92 25.76
CA MET A 1 -25.37 -68.48 24.45
C MET A 1 -24.74 -67.12 24.17
N SER A 2 -24.04 -67.04 23.05
CA SER A 2 -22.98 -66.08 22.73
C SER A 2 -23.50 -64.66 22.50
N ASP A 3 -22.75 -63.67 23.01
CA ASP A 3 -22.94 -62.25 22.64
C ASP A 3 -22.68 -62.03 21.14
N PRO A 4 -23.50 -61.24 20.43
CA PRO A 4 -23.30 -60.95 19.03
C PRO A 4 -22.13 -59.97 18.82
N GLN A 5 -21.22 -60.36 17.93
CA GLN A 5 -20.07 -59.57 17.50
C GLN A 5 -20.53 -58.27 16.79
N PRO A 6 -19.94 -57.10 17.10
CA PRO A 6 -20.28 -55.86 16.42
C PRO A 6 -19.87 -55.90 14.93
N PRO A 7 -20.61 -55.22 14.04
CA PRO A 7 -20.34 -55.23 12.60
C PRO A 7 -18.99 -54.59 12.27
N ALA A 8 -18.29 -55.18 11.29
CA ALA A 8 -17.01 -54.70 10.79
C ALA A 8 -17.13 -53.27 10.22
N ALA A 9 -16.13 -52.43 10.49
CA ALA A 9 -16.04 -51.10 9.92
C ALA A 9 -15.98 -51.16 8.37
N PRO A 10 -16.61 -50.20 7.66
CA PRO A 10 -16.49 -50.12 6.20
C PRO A 10 -15.02 -49.94 5.80
N GLN A 11 -14.56 -50.73 4.83
CA GLN A 11 -13.25 -50.56 4.22
C GLN A 11 -13.19 -49.19 3.51
N PRO A 12 -12.06 -48.47 3.57
CA PRO A 12 -11.91 -47.21 2.83
C PRO A 12 -12.00 -47.47 1.32
N GLU A 13 -12.83 -46.70 0.63
CA GLU A 13 -12.92 -46.71 -0.83
C GLU A 13 -11.55 -46.33 -1.44
N PRO A 14 -11.15 -46.95 -2.56
CA PRO A 14 -9.92 -46.56 -3.25
C PRO A 14 -10.03 -45.12 -3.78
N GLU A 15 -9.03 -44.30 -3.50
CA GLU A 15 -8.98 -42.91 -3.97
C GLU A 15 -9.08 -42.84 -5.51
N PRO A 16 -9.87 -41.91 -6.07
CA PRO A 16 -9.87 -41.67 -7.50
C PRO A 16 -8.49 -41.13 -7.93
N GLN A 17 -7.78 -41.90 -8.76
CA GLN A 17 -6.55 -41.46 -9.41
C GLN A 17 -6.87 -40.33 -10.40
N TYR A 18 -6.67 -39.09 -9.97
CA TYR A 18 -6.67 -37.95 -10.89
C TYR A 18 -5.40 -38.01 -11.75
N GLY A 19 -5.58 -38.35 -13.03
CA GLY A 19 -4.49 -38.34 -14.01
C GLY A 19 -3.89 -36.93 -14.13
N THR A 20 -2.56 -36.86 -14.14
CA THR A 20 -1.79 -35.63 -14.34
C THR A 20 -2.16 -35.01 -15.70
N PRO A 21 -2.55 -33.73 -15.79
CA PRO A 21 -2.72 -33.07 -17.08
C PRO A 21 -1.37 -33.00 -17.81
N ALA A 22 -1.28 -33.61 -18.98
CA ALA A 22 -0.11 -33.48 -19.85
C ALA A 22 -0.05 -32.05 -20.41
N PHE A 23 0.98 -31.30 -20.05
CA PHE A 23 1.29 -30.02 -20.70
C PHE A 23 1.87 -30.29 -22.10
N PRO A 24 1.41 -29.58 -23.16
CA PRO A 24 2.06 -29.66 -24.46
C PRO A 24 3.50 -29.12 -24.37
N PRO A 25 4.46 -29.70 -25.10
CA PRO A 25 5.85 -29.23 -25.09
C PRO A 25 5.94 -27.80 -25.65
N PRO A 26 6.91 -26.98 -25.17
CA PRO A 26 7.12 -25.64 -25.68
C PRO A 26 7.55 -25.67 -27.15
N PRO A 27 7.22 -24.62 -27.94
CA PRO A 27 7.67 -24.52 -29.32
C PRO A 27 9.20 -24.40 -29.41
N PRO A 28 9.83 -24.87 -30.49
CA PRO A 28 11.29 -24.82 -30.65
C PRO A 28 11.80 -23.38 -30.66
N SER A 29 12.85 -23.14 -29.89
CA SER A 29 13.58 -21.86 -29.80
C SER A 29 14.19 -21.48 -31.15
N ALA A 30 13.91 -20.27 -31.62
CA ALA A 30 14.61 -19.67 -32.76
C ALA A 30 16.10 -19.46 -32.43
N PRO A 31 17.04 -19.70 -33.37
CA PRO A 31 18.45 -19.47 -33.12
C PRO A 31 18.75 -17.97 -33.04
N TYR A 32 19.21 -17.52 -31.87
CA TYR A 32 19.85 -16.22 -31.74
C TYR A 32 21.19 -16.25 -32.50
N GLY A 33 21.26 -15.49 -33.60
CA GLY A 33 22.48 -15.23 -34.34
C GLY A 33 23.48 -14.47 -33.48
N ALA A 34 24.69 -15.02 -33.40
CA ALA A 34 25.85 -14.38 -32.80
C ALA A 34 26.43 -13.36 -33.78
N ASP A 35 26.04 -12.09 -33.66
CA ASP A 35 26.75 -10.99 -34.30
C ASP A 35 27.35 -10.07 -33.24
N GLY A 36 28.68 -9.98 -33.30
CA GLY A 36 29.54 -9.42 -32.27
C GLY A 36 29.35 -7.94 -32.00
N TYR A 37 29.42 -7.59 -30.72
CA TYR A 37 29.54 -6.22 -30.25
C TYR A 37 31.02 -5.81 -30.31
N ALA A 38 31.39 -4.91 -31.24
CA ALA A 38 32.69 -4.24 -31.24
C ALA A 38 32.54 -2.82 -30.64
N PRO A 39 33.45 -2.37 -29.74
CA PRO A 39 33.33 -1.07 -29.06
C PRO A 39 33.73 0.11 -29.98
N PRO A 40 33.17 1.33 -29.77
CA PRO A 40 33.44 2.47 -30.62
C PRO A 40 34.76 3.15 -30.23
N GLY A 41 35.78 3.02 -31.08
CA GLY A 41 37.04 3.74 -30.91
C GLY A 41 38.11 3.32 -31.90
N ALA A 42 38.01 3.75 -33.17
CA ALA A 42 39.15 3.94 -34.07
C ALA A 42 38.67 4.58 -35.38
N THR A 43 39.23 5.74 -35.69
CA THR A 43 39.15 6.44 -36.97
C THR A 43 39.77 5.65 -38.12
N ALA A 44 39.09 5.54 -39.25
CA ALA A 44 39.68 5.21 -40.55
C ALA A 44 38.97 5.98 -41.69
N PRO A 45 39.66 6.31 -42.79
CA PRO A 45 39.30 7.43 -43.67
C PRO A 45 38.30 7.05 -44.77
N HIS A 46 37.37 7.96 -45.08
CA HIS A 46 36.47 7.85 -46.24
C HIS A 46 37.24 8.02 -47.57
N PRO A 47 36.99 7.17 -48.60
CA PRO A 47 37.45 7.45 -49.95
C PRO A 47 36.64 8.59 -50.60
N ALA A 48 37.34 9.45 -51.35
CA ALA A 48 36.79 10.66 -51.97
C ALA A 48 35.72 10.35 -53.05
N ALA A 49 34.62 11.10 -53.00
CA ALA A 49 33.59 11.09 -54.06
C ALA A 49 34.05 11.91 -55.28
N PRO A 50 33.73 11.49 -56.52
CA PRO A 50 34.11 12.21 -57.72
C PRO A 50 33.36 13.55 -57.86
N VAL A 51 34.09 14.59 -58.25
CA VAL A 51 33.60 15.95 -58.50
C VAL A 51 32.70 15.95 -59.74
N MET A 52 31.40 16.19 -59.59
CA MET A 52 30.51 16.52 -60.71
C MET A 52 30.55 18.03 -60.99
N GLN A 53 30.80 18.40 -62.24
CA GLN A 53 30.80 19.78 -62.75
C GLN A 53 29.40 20.42 -62.69
N PRO A 54 29.29 21.76 -62.52
CA PRO A 54 28.01 22.46 -62.56
C PRO A 54 27.48 22.56 -63.99
N GLY A 55 26.28 22.04 -64.24
CA GLY A 55 25.51 22.30 -65.47
C GLY A 55 24.84 23.70 -65.46
N PRO A 56 24.46 24.24 -66.63
CA PRO A 56 23.93 25.60 -66.74
C PRO A 56 22.60 25.80 -65.99
N GLN A 57 22.51 26.90 -65.23
CA GLN A 57 21.34 27.31 -64.45
C GLN A 57 20.25 27.89 -65.39
N ILE A 58 19.06 27.27 -65.42
CA ILE A 58 17.87 27.85 -66.07
C ILE A 58 17.06 28.62 -65.02
N PRO A 59 16.76 29.91 -65.20
CA PRO A 59 15.92 30.67 -64.28
C PRO A 59 14.47 30.18 -64.30
N TYR A 60 13.97 29.68 -63.17
CA TYR A 60 12.54 29.37 -63.02
C TYR A 60 11.76 30.64 -62.67
N PRO A 61 10.63 30.95 -63.36
CA PRO A 61 9.72 32.03 -62.98
C PRO A 61 9.02 31.71 -61.65
N GLY A 62 8.81 32.73 -60.81
CA GLY A 62 8.25 32.59 -59.46
C GLY A 62 6.90 31.85 -59.41
N ALA A 63 6.78 30.93 -58.46
CA ALA A 63 5.54 30.20 -58.21
C ALA A 63 4.52 31.07 -57.45
N PRO A 64 3.24 31.08 -57.83
CA PRO A 64 2.18 31.73 -57.07
C PRO A 64 1.96 31.03 -55.72
N THR A 65 1.76 31.81 -54.66
CA THR A 65 1.33 31.33 -53.35
C THR A 65 -0.11 30.86 -53.40
N TYR A 66 -0.32 29.54 -53.49
CA TYR A 66 -1.64 28.94 -53.31
C TYR A 66 -1.92 28.73 -51.82
N GLN A 67 -2.74 29.60 -51.23
CA GLN A 67 -3.42 29.34 -49.96
C GLN A 67 -4.40 28.17 -50.17
N ALA A 68 -4.03 26.97 -49.74
CA ALA A 68 -4.92 25.82 -49.80
C ALA A 68 -6.01 25.97 -48.72
N ALA A 69 -7.22 26.36 -49.14
CA ALA A 69 -8.43 26.19 -48.36
C ALA A 69 -8.68 24.68 -48.14
N GLN A 70 -8.71 24.24 -46.88
CA GLN A 70 -8.99 22.86 -46.51
C GLN A 70 -10.48 22.54 -46.79
N PRO A 71 -10.81 21.45 -47.51
CA PRO A 71 -12.19 21.01 -47.68
C PRO A 71 -12.76 20.50 -46.35
N GLY A 72 -13.83 21.14 -45.88
CA GLY A 72 -14.52 20.73 -44.66
C GLY A 72 -15.26 19.40 -44.86
N TYR A 73 -14.85 18.36 -44.14
CA TYR A 73 -15.64 17.16 -43.93
C TYR A 73 -16.79 17.47 -42.95
N PRO A 74 -18.07 17.32 -43.34
CA PRO A 74 -19.19 17.41 -42.40
C PRO A 74 -19.33 16.06 -41.69
N GLY A 75 -18.99 16.00 -40.39
CA GLY A 75 -19.38 14.87 -39.54
C GLY A 75 -18.38 14.36 -38.51
N ALA A 76 -17.17 14.91 -38.40
CA ALA A 76 -16.31 14.59 -37.26
C ALA A 76 -16.71 15.47 -36.06
N PRO A 77 -17.08 14.92 -34.88
CA PRO A 77 -17.21 15.72 -33.67
C PRO A 77 -15.87 16.42 -33.46
N GLY A 78 -15.87 17.75 -33.56
CA GLY A 78 -14.68 18.57 -33.45
C GLY A 78 -13.99 18.29 -32.12
N MET A 79 -12.97 17.45 -32.13
CA MET A 79 -12.09 17.28 -30.99
C MET A 79 -11.22 18.52 -30.95
N HIS A 80 -11.74 19.59 -30.34
CA HIS A 80 -11.01 20.83 -30.15
C HIS A 80 -9.65 20.50 -29.51
N PRO A 81 -8.51 20.81 -30.15
CA PRO A 81 -7.19 20.66 -29.55
C PRO A 81 -7.08 21.67 -28.41
N GLY A 82 -7.51 21.25 -27.21
CA GLY A 82 -7.63 22.11 -26.03
C GLY A 82 -8.46 21.51 -24.89
N VAL A 83 -9.30 20.49 -25.16
CA VAL A 83 -10.16 19.87 -24.13
C VAL A 83 -9.36 19.02 -23.13
N TRP A 84 -8.14 18.59 -23.45
CA TRP A 84 -7.29 17.80 -22.55
C TRP A 84 -6.53 18.60 -21.49
N LEU A 85 -6.72 19.93 -21.43
CA LEU A 85 -6.20 20.78 -20.35
C LEU A 85 -7.29 21.18 -19.33
N GLN A 86 -8.41 20.46 -19.28
CA GLN A 86 -9.25 20.54 -18.09
C GLN A 86 -8.53 19.83 -16.95
N ALA A 87 -7.84 20.63 -16.12
CA ALA A 87 -7.51 20.23 -14.76
C ALA A 87 -8.76 19.58 -14.14
N PRO A 88 -8.68 18.38 -13.55
CA PRO A 88 -9.85 17.68 -13.04
C PRO A 88 -10.69 18.61 -12.17
N ALA A 89 -11.98 18.65 -12.50
CA ALA A 89 -13.01 19.49 -11.90
C ALA A 89 -12.97 19.48 -10.35
N ALA A 90 -13.14 20.67 -9.78
CA ALA A 90 -13.47 20.96 -8.39
C ALA A 90 -12.65 20.21 -7.31
N VAL A 91 -11.71 20.95 -6.72
CA VAL A 91 -10.99 20.67 -5.48
C VAL A 91 -11.96 20.13 -4.42
N ARG A 92 -12.12 18.80 -4.32
CA ARG A 92 -12.68 18.21 -3.11
C ARG A 92 -11.70 18.62 -2.00
N PRO A 93 -12.15 19.22 -0.88
CA PRO A 93 -11.24 19.82 0.12
C PRO A 93 -10.37 18.75 0.80
N LEU A 94 -9.09 18.65 0.42
CA LEU A 94 -8.14 17.65 0.96
C LEU A 94 -7.90 17.90 2.45
N ARG A 95 -7.94 19.17 2.87
CA ARG A 95 -7.81 19.58 4.27
C ARG A 95 -8.83 18.95 5.21
N SER A 96 -10.09 18.80 4.79
CA SER A 96 -11.16 18.23 5.64
C SER A 96 -10.89 16.75 5.97
N ILE A 97 -10.61 15.94 4.94
CA ILE A 97 -10.32 14.52 5.12
C ILE A 97 -8.96 14.34 5.82
N GLY A 98 -7.94 15.16 5.51
CA GLY A 98 -6.67 15.14 6.22
C GLY A 98 -6.78 15.54 7.71
N ALA A 99 -7.75 16.38 8.08
CA ALA A 99 -8.07 16.66 9.47
C ALA A 99 -8.79 15.48 10.14
N ALA A 100 -9.80 14.91 9.49
CA ALA A 100 -10.52 13.73 9.99
C ALA A 100 -9.57 12.54 10.21
N THR A 101 -8.71 12.22 9.24
CA THR A 101 -7.69 11.17 9.36
C THR A 101 -6.78 11.40 10.57
N ARG A 102 -6.32 12.63 10.78
CA ARG A 102 -5.46 12.98 11.92
C ARG A 102 -6.17 12.86 13.26
N ILE A 103 -7.44 13.27 13.34
CA ILE A 103 -8.25 13.12 14.55
C ILE A 103 -8.42 11.63 14.87
N LEU A 104 -8.80 10.82 13.88
CA LEU A 104 -9.00 9.38 14.08
C LEU A 104 -7.70 8.65 14.46
N ILE A 105 -6.56 9.04 13.87
CA ILE A 105 -5.24 8.53 14.30
C ILE A 105 -4.97 8.88 15.77
N ALA A 106 -5.27 10.11 16.21
CA ALA A 106 -5.06 10.53 17.59
C ALA A 106 -6.00 9.82 18.57
N VAL A 107 -7.26 9.62 18.19
CA VAL A 107 -8.24 8.84 18.97
C VAL A 107 -7.78 7.39 19.09
N TYR A 108 -7.37 6.76 17.99
CA TYR A 108 -6.85 5.40 18.00
C TYR A 108 -5.60 5.28 18.89
N ALA A 109 -4.65 6.20 18.78
CA ALA A 109 -3.47 6.22 19.65
C ALA A 109 -3.82 6.39 21.15
N THR A 110 -4.89 7.12 21.45
CA THR A 110 -5.40 7.26 22.82
C THR A 110 -6.02 5.95 23.30
N LEU A 111 -6.80 5.27 22.46
CA LEU A 111 -7.35 3.95 22.78
C LEU A 111 -6.24 2.91 22.97
N SER A 112 -5.21 2.92 22.13
CA SER A 112 -4.01 2.09 22.31
C SER A 112 -3.36 2.31 23.68
N LEU A 113 -3.28 3.56 24.16
CA LEU A 113 -2.76 3.83 25.51
C LEU A 113 -3.67 3.22 26.59
N VAL A 114 -4.99 3.30 26.43
CA VAL A 114 -5.94 2.65 27.33
C VAL A 114 -5.80 1.12 27.28
N THR A 115 -5.53 0.54 26.10
CA THR A 115 -5.23 -0.90 25.97
C THR A 115 -3.99 -1.27 26.75
N VAL A 116 -2.90 -0.50 26.64
CA VAL A 116 -1.66 -0.75 27.42
C VAL A 116 -1.95 -0.77 28.93
N LEU A 117 -2.76 0.17 29.42
CA LEU A 117 -3.15 0.20 30.84
C LEU A 117 -4.03 -1.00 31.22
N THR A 118 -4.94 -1.40 30.32
CA THR A 118 -5.84 -2.54 30.50
C THR A 118 -5.05 -3.85 30.55
N ASP A 119 -4.09 -4.05 29.65
CA ASP A 119 -3.21 -5.21 29.62
C ASP A 119 -2.33 -5.28 30.88
N GLY A 120 -1.80 -4.13 31.33
CA GLY A 120 -1.05 -4.05 32.59
C GLY A 120 -1.91 -4.43 33.80
N TRP A 121 -3.16 -3.97 33.86
CA TRP A 121 -4.13 -4.39 34.86
C TRP A 121 -4.48 -5.88 34.75
N GLY A 122 -4.57 -6.43 33.54
CA GLY A 122 -4.77 -7.86 33.29
C GLY A 122 -3.64 -8.72 33.85
N ILE A 123 -2.39 -8.30 33.69
CA ILE A 123 -1.21 -8.97 34.28
C ILE A 123 -1.30 -9.00 35.80
N MET A 124 -1.66 -7.88 36.44
CA MET A 124 -1.84 -7.83 37.89
C MET A 124 -2.99 -8.73 38.36
N THR A 125 -4.08 -8.80 37.58
CA THR A 125 -5.25 -9.65 37.89
C THR A 125 -4.91 -11.13 37.77
N LEU A 126 -4.09 -11.50 36.79
CA LEU A 126 -3.59 -12.87 36.62
C LEU A 126 -2.69 -13.31 37.78
N ASP A 127 -1.80 -12.43 38.24
CA ASP A 127 -0.95 -12.69 39.41
C ASP A 127 -1.78 -12.83 40.69
N ALA A 128 -2.75 -11.93 40.88
CA ALA A 128 -3.69 -11.97 42.00
C ALA A 128 -4.54 -13.26 42.01
N TYR A 129 -5.00 -13.71 40.84
CA TYR A 129 -5.74 -14.97 40.70
C TYR A 129 -4.84 -16.17 41.04
N SER A 130 -3.59 -16.16 40.57
CA SER A 130 -2.63 -17.25 40.83
C SER A 130 -2.27 -17.39 42.31
N SER A 131 -2.25 -16.29 43.06
CA SER A 131 -2.02 -16.25 44.50
C SER A 131 -3.27 -16.52 45.33
N GLY A 132 -4.44 -16.72 44.70
CA GLY A 132 -5.71 -16.94 45.38
C GLY A 132 -6.30 -15.69 46.06
N SER A 133 -5.76 -14.51 45.76
CA SER A 133 -6.22 -13.24 46.36
C SER A 133 -7.51 -12.70 45.71
N VAL A 134 -7.78 -13.08 44.46
CA VAL A 134 -9.03 -12.79 43.75
C VAL A 134 -9.62 -14.06 43.13
N GLY A 135 -10.95 -14.10 43.01
CA GLY A 135 -11.66 -15.18 42.32
C GLY A 135 -11.75 -14.97 40.81
N ALA A 136 -12.33 -15.95 40.11
CA ALA A 136 -12.53 -15.92 38.66
C ALA A 136 -13.39 -14.73 38.16
N GLU A 137 -14.22 -14.14 39.04
CA GLU A 137 -15.00 -12.94 38.73
C GLU A 137 -14.12 -11.78 38.24
N ALA A 138 -12.94 -11.57 38.85
CA ALA A 138 -12.04 -10.50 38.43
C ALA A 138 -11.50 -10.71 37.01
N LEU A 139 -11.27 -11.98 36.63
CA LEU A 139 -10.87 -12.34 35.26
C LEU A 139 -12.01 -12.07 34.26
N ASN A 140 -13.25 -12.41 34.62
CA ASN A 140 -14.41 -12.14 33.77
C ASN A 140 -14.61 -10.63 33.53
N VAL A 141 -14.41 -9.80 34.56
CA VAL A 141 -14.49 -8.33 34.42
C VAL A 141 -13.37 -7.81 33.52
N PHE A 142 -12.16 -8.36 33.65
CA PHE A 142 -11.04 -8.04 32.76
C PHE A 142 -11.35 -8.42 31.31
N ASP A 143 -11.76 -9.67 31.05
CA ASP A 143 -12.06 -10.16 29.71
C ASP A 143 -13.18 -9.35 29.05
N GLY A 144 -14.25 -9.03 29.78
CA GLY A 144 -15.35 -8.20 29.28
C GLY A 144 -14.92 -6.77 28.96
N SER A 145 -14.06 -6.17 29.79
CA SER A 145 -13.51 -4.83 29.56
C SER A 145 -12.57 -4.81 28.35
N SER A 146 -11.67 -5.79 28.26
CA SER A 146 -10.72 -5.94 27.16
C SER A 146 -11.43 -6.16 25.82
N LEU A 147 -12.44 -7.04 25.78
CA LEU A 147 -13.25 -7.28 24.59
C LEU A 147 -13.98 -6.01 24.13
N SER A 148 -14.61 -5.30 25.06
CA SER A 148 -15.34 -4.06 24.76
C SER A 148 -14.41 -2.98 24.18
N LEU A 149 -13.24 -2.80 24.81
CA LEU A 149 -12.22 -1.86 24.33
C LEU A 149 -11.71 -2.26 22.94
N SER A 150 -11.43 -3.55 22.72
CA SER A 150 -10.97 -4.07 21.43
C SER A 150 -11.97 -3.80 20.30
N LEU A 151 -13.27 -4.03 20.53
CA LEU A 151 -14.32 -3.75 19.54
C LEU A 151 -14.40 -2.25 19.19
N ILE A 152 -14.31 -1.37 20.17
CA ILE A 152 -14.28 0.09 19.95
C ILE A 152 -13.04 0.48 19.16
N SER A 153 -11.87 -0.03 19.55
CA SER A 153 -10.59 0.22 18.88
C SER A 153 -10.61 -0.24 17.42
N VAL A 154 -11.15 -1.41 17.12
CA VAL A 154 -11.31 -1.91 15.74
C VAL A 154 -12.23 -0.99 14.93
N GLY A 155 -13.35 -0.53 15.49
CA GLY A 155 -14.25 0.42 14.83
C GLY A 155 -13.55 1.73 14.46
N VAL A 156 -12.79 2.31 15.40
CA VAL A 156 -11.99 3.51 15.16
C VAL A 156 -10.88 3.26 14.14
N LEU A 157 -10.21 2.10 14.20
CA LEU A 157 -9.17 1.72 13.24
C LEU A 157 -9.72 1.64 11.82
N ILE A 158 -10.89 1.02 11.63
CA ILE A 158 -11.56 0.93 10.33
C ILE A 158 -11.90 2.34 9.82
N ALA A 159 -12.47 3.20 10.67
CA ALA A 159 -12.77 4.57 10.30
C ALA A 159 -11.49 5.35 9.90
N ALA A 160 -10.41 5.18 10.66
CA ALA A 160 -9.10 5.78 10.38
C ALA A 160 -8.53 5.26 9.05
N ALA A 161 -8.61 3.96 8.80
CA ALA A 161 -8.15 3.32 7.57
C ALA A 161 -8.93 3.83 6.35
N VAL A 162 -10.25 3.94 6.44
CA VAL A 162 -11.10 4.52 5.37
C VAL A 162 -10.71 5.97 5.10
N CYS A 163 -10.60 6.80 6.14
CA CYS A 163 -10.19 8.19 5.97
C CYS A 163 -8.77 8.30 5.39
N TRP A 164 -7.85 7.44 5.83
CA TRP A 164 -6.49 7.36 5.31
C TRP A 164 -6.47 7.04 3.81
N VAL A 165 -7.16 5.98 3.36
CA VAL A 165 -7.12 5.59 1.94
C VAL A 165 -7.84 6.61 1.05
N VAL A 166 -8.94 7.22 1.52
CA VAL A 166 -9.63 8.30 0.81
C VAL A 166 -8.73 9.53 0.71
N TRP A 167 -8.06 9.91 1.79
CA TRP A 167 -7.07 10.99 1.79
C TRP A 167 -5.92 10.68 0.84
N GLN A 168 -5.37 9.47 0.89
CA GLN A 168 -4.21 9.07 0.09
C GLN A 168 -4.53 9.03 -1.41
N TYR A 169 -5.71 8.54 -1.78
CA TYR A 169 -6.23 8.58 -3.15
C TYR A 169 -6.34 10.02 -3.65
N ARG A 170 -6.96 10.90 -2.85
CA ARG A 170 -7.19 12.30 -3.23
C ARG A 170 -5.89 13.09 -3.32
N ALA A 171 -4.96 12.85 -2.40
CA ALA A 171 -3.61 13.41 -2.47
C ALA A 171 -2.91 12.99 -3.78
N ALA A 172 -2.98 11.70 -4.14
CA ALA A 172 -2.40 11.20 -5.38
C ALA A 172 -3.05 11.77 -6.64
N ALA A 173 -4.37 12.00 -6.61
CA ALA A 173 -5.09 12.64 -7.71
C ALA A 173 -4.81 14.15 -7.83
N SER A 174 -4.27 14.78 -6.78
CA SER A 174 -4.04 16.24 -6.72
C SER A 174 -2.60 16.65 -7.08
N VAL A 175 -1.69 15.69 -7.24
CA VAL A 175 -0.28 15.97 -7.57
C VAL A 175 0.06 15.56 -9.00
N PRO A 176 1.12 16.13 -9.61
CA PRO A 176 1.51 15.77 -10.98
C PRO A 176 1.80 14.28 -11.15
N ARG A 177 1.18 13.66 -12.15
CA ARG A 177 1.30 12.21 -12.42
C ARG A 177 2.74 11.75 -12.61
N ALA A 178 3.60 12.59 -13.20
CA ALA A 178 5.02 12.32 -13.42
C ALA A 178 5.82 12.12 -12.12
N GLY A 179 5.32 12.63 -10.98
CA GLY A 179 5.94 12.44 -9.66
C GLY A 179 5.54 11.15 -8.96
N LEU A 180 4.64 10.34 -9.54
CA LEU A 180 4.10 9.13 -8.92
C LEU A 180 4.52 7.88 -9.71
N ARG A 181 5.02 6.84 -9.02
CA ARG A 181 5.31 5.54 -9.64
C ARG A 181 4.03 4.81 -10.06
N ARG A 182 2.90 5.10 -9.41
CA ARG A 182 1.65 4.36 -9.54
C ARG A 182 0.44 5.28 -9.72
N SER A 183 -0.66 4.71 -10.21
CA SER A 183 -1.92 5.44 -10.33
C SER A 183 -2.55 5.69 -8.95
N PRO A 184 -3.43 6.68 -8.79
CA PRO A 184 -4.15 6.91 -7.52
C PRO A 184 -4.89 5.67 -6.99
N GLY A 185 -5.43 4.82 -7.87
CA GLY A 185 -6.07 3.56 -7.46
C GLY A 185 -5.11 2.60 -6.74
N TRP A 186 -3.85 2.52 -7.18
CA TRP A 186 -2.83 1.71 -6.53
C TRP A 186 -2.36 2.26 -5.18
N HIS A 187 -2.63 3.54 -4.88
CA HIS A 187 -2.40 4.08 -3.53
C HIS A 187 -3.39 3.51 -2.51
N VAL A 188 -4.55 3.03 -2.97
CA VAL A 188 -5.56 2.35 -2.14
C VAL A 188 -5.38 0.83 -2.22
N GLY A 189 -5.36 0.28 -3.43
CA GLY A 189 -5.33 -1.17 -3.67
C GLY A 189 -4.12 -1.87 -3.05
N SER A 190 -3.00 -1.17 -2.87
CA SER A 190 -1.79 -1.75 -2.27
C SER A 190 -1.98 -2.25 -0.84
N TRP A 191 -2.94 -1.70 -0.08
CA TRP A 191 -3.18 -2.09 1.30
C TRP A 191 -3.86 -3.46 1.45
N PHE A 192 -4.57 -3.91 0.41
CA PHE A 192 -5.42 -5.11 0.47
C PHE A 192 -4.75 -6.36 -0.09
N ILE A 193 -3.57 -6.22 -0.70
CA ILE A 193 -2.83 -7.34 -1.30
C ILE A 193 -1.65 -7.68 -0.38
N PRO A 194 -1.62 -8.85 0.30
CA PRO A 194 -0.71 -9.13 1.42
C PRO A 194 0.78 -8.90 1.14
N VAL A 195 1.31 -9.40 0.02
CA VAL A 195 2.74 -9.21 -0.31
C VAL A 195 3.03 -7.76 -0.70
N VAL A 196 2.07 -7.11 -1.35
CA VAL A 196 2.21 -5.73 -1.83
C VAL A 196 2.10 -4.72 -0.69
N SER A 197 1.28 -5.01 0.32
CA SER A 197 1.04 -4.14 1.47
C SER A 197 2.28 -3.94 2.34
N LEU A 198 3.29 -4.82 2.22
CA LEU A 198 4.58 -4.68 2.89
C LEU A 198 5.49 -3.59 2.30
N PHE A 199 5.28 -3.19 1.03
CA PHE A 199 6.22 -2.31 0.32
C PHE A 199 5.56 -1.11 -0.35
N PHE A 200 4.44 -1.32 -1.03
CA PHE A 200 3.86 -0.29 -1.89
C PHE A 200 3.28 0.88 -1.09
N PRO A 201 2.62 0.68 0.07
CA PRO A 201 2.14 1.82 0.85
C PRO A 201 3.24 2.82 1.25
N PHE A 202 4.39 2.31 1.69
CA PHE A 202 5.57 3.14 1.97
C PHE A 202 6.06 3.91 0.75
N GLN A 203 6.15 3.23 -0.40
CA GLN A 203 6.55 3.87 -1.66
C GLN A 203 5.53 4.94 -2.09
N ASN A 204 4.24 4.65 -1.97
CA ASN A 204 3.15 5.55 -2.34
C ASN A 204 3.16 6.82 -1.48
N VAL A 205 3.37 6.71 -0.16
CA VAL A 205 3.55 7.88 0.72
C VAL A 205 4.82 8.65 0.38
N SER A 206 5.92 7.95 0.06
CA SER A 206 7.18 8.59 -0.34
C SER A 206 7.08 9.34 -1.67
N ASP A 207 6.30 8.82 -2.62
CA ASP A 207 5.98 9.48 -3.89
C ASP A 207 5.13 10.72 -3.64
N LEU A 208 4.11 10.63 -2.78
CA LEU A 208 3.32 11.80 -2.39
C LEU A 208 4.19 12.89 -1.74
N ALA A 209 5.07 12.53 -0.81
CA ALA A 209 5.97 13.48 -0.16
C ALA A 209 6.87 14.20 -1.17
N ARG A 210 7.48 13.47 -2.11
CA ARG A 210 8.33 14.06 -3.16
C ARG A 210 7.52 14.92 -4.14
N SER A 211 6.40 14.40 -4.61
CA SER A 211 5.59 15.06 -5.65
C SER A 211 4.89 16.33 -5.13
N SER A 212 4.45 16.33 -3.87
CA SER A 212 3.92 17.53 -3.19
C SER A 212 4.99 18.49 -2.69
N ARG A 213 6.28 18.11 -2.74
CA ARG A 213 7.39 18.83 -2.09
C ARG A 213 7.20 19.03 -0.58
N ALA A 214 6.47 18.12 0.07
CA ALA A 214 6.31 18.15 1.52
C ALA A 214 7.67 17.91 2.20
N GLU A 215 8.00 18.76 3.17
CA GLU A 215 9.21 18.63 3.98
C GLU A 215 9.11 17.44 4.93
N LEU A 216 9.45 16.27 4.43
CA LEU A 216 9.51 15.01 5.15
C LEU A 216 10.85 14.33 4.85
N SER A 217 11.63 14.04 5.88
CA SER A 217 12.89 13.29 5.71
C SER A 217 12.60 11.83 5.36
N GLY A 218 13.57 11.19 4.68
CA GLY A 218 13.52 9.74 4.44
C GLY A 218 13.47 8.93 5.73
N GLY A 219 14.25 9.36 6.74
CA GLY A 219 14.26 8.74 8.07
C GLY A 219 12.89 8.76 8.74
N LEU A 220 12.18 9.89 8.72
CA LEU A 220 10.84 10.01 9.32
C LEU A 220 9.85 9.02 8.70
N ARG A 221 9.80 8.94 7.36
CA ARG A 221 8.94 7.98 6.66
C ARG A 221 9.35 6.54 6.92
N GLY A 222 10.66 6.27 7.00
CA GLY A 222 11.20 4.95 7.30
C GLY A 222 10.81 4.50 8.71
N THR A 223 11.00 5.35 9.72
CA THR A 223 10.63 5.08 11.11
C THR A 223 9.14 4.80 11.24
N TRP A 224 8.27 5.61 10.62
CA TRP A 224 6.83 5.35 10.58
C TRP A 224 6.52 3.92 10.10
N TRP A 225 7.10 3.55 8.95
CA TRP A 225 6.81 2.27 8.31
C TRP A 225 7.34 1.09 9.11
N THR A 226 8.57 1.21 9.63
CA THR A 226 9.20 0.18 10.46
C THR A 226 8.41 -0.04 11.76
N LEU A 227 8.00 1.03 12.44
CA LEU A 227 7.18 0.93 13.65
C LEU A 227 5.82 0.29 13.34
N TRP A 228 5.19 0.67 12.24
CA TRP A 228 3.91 0.08 11.82
C TRP A 228 4.06 -1.42 11.53
N LEU A 229 5.05 -1.83 10.75
CA LEU A 229 5.30 -3.26 10.48
C LEU A 229 5.65 -4.04 11.75
N ALA A 230 6.51 -3.49 12.61
CA ALA A 230 6.88 -4.11 13.87
C ALA A 230 5.66 -4.28 14.79
N SER A 231 4.80 -3.26 14.90
CA SER A 231 3.57 -3.34 15.70
C SER A 231 2.65 -4.46 15.21
N ASN A 232 2.43 -4.58 13.89
CA ASN A 232 1.60 -5.64 13.32
C ASN A 232 2.19 -7.03 13.56
N LEU A 233 3.51 -7.19 13.40
CA LEU A 233 4.19 -8.45 13.63
C LEU A 233 4.09 -8.88 15.11
N VAL A 234 4.46 -7.98 16.03
CA VAL A 234 4.42 -8.24 17.47
C VAL A 234 2.98 -8.51 17.92
N GLY A 235 2.02 -7.73 17.45
CA GLY A 235 0.59 -7.89 17.78
C GLY A 235 0.03 -9.22 17.27
N SER A 236 0.41 -9.64 16.07
CA SER A 236 0.01 -10.94 15.51
C SER A 236 0.57 -12.11 16.34
N ILE A 237 1.84 -12.03 16.74
CA ILE A 237 2.48 -13.03 17.59
C ILE A 237 1.82 -13.05 18.98
N ALA A 238 1.57 -11.88 19.57
CA ALA A 238 0.92 -11.76 20.88
C ALA A 238 -0.51 -12.33 20.88
N SER A 239 -1.29 -12.01 19.86
CA SER A 239 -2.65 -12.54 19.67
C SER A 239 -2.64 -14.07 19.48
N GLN A 240 -1.71 -14.58 18.66
CA GLN A 240 -1.55 -16.02 18.48
C GLN A 240 -1.11 -16.72 19.79
N ALA A 241 -0.22 -16.10 20.56
CA ALA A 241 0.21 -16.60 21.85
C ALA A 241 -0.95 -16.60 22.87
N ALA A 242 -1.75 -15.54 22.93
CA ALA A 242 -2.94 -15.47 23.78
C ALA A 242 -3.94 -16.58 23.45
N SER A 243 -4.22 -16.81 22.16
CA SER A 243 -5.18 -17.83 21.72
C SER A 243 -4.75 -19.27 21.97
N THR A 244 -3.45 -19.52 22.13
CA THR A 244 -2.89 -20.88 22.33
C THR A 244 -2.35 -21.09 23.74
N ALA A 245 -2.37 -20.07 24.59
CA ALA A 245 -1.89 -20.13 25.97
C ALA A 245 -2.69 -21.14 26.79
N LYS A 246 -1.99 -21.99 27.53
CA LYS A 246 -2.55 -22.99 28.47
C LYS A 246 -2.06 -22.80 29.90
N SER A 247 -1.41 -21.66 30.17
CA SER A 247 -0.77 -21.36 31.44
C SER A 247 -0.79 -19.85 31.70
N ILE A 248 -0.78 -19.47 32.98
CA ILE A 248 -0.74 -18.06 33.40
C ILE A 248 0.50 -17.34 32.85
N PRO A 249 1.73 -17.90 32.95
CA PRO A 249 2.91 -17.25 32.38
C PRO A 249 2.81 -17.03 30.86
N GLY A 250 2.17 -17.96 30.13
CA GLY A 250 1.93 -17.81 28.69
C GLY A 250 1.01 -16.63 28.39
N LEU A 251 -0.06 -16.48 29.17
CA LEU A 251 -1.00 -15.36 29.01
C LEU A 251 -0.35 -14.02 29.40
N THR A 252 0.41 -13.97 30.50
CA THR A 252 1.19 -12.79 30.89
C THR A 252 2.17 -12.37 29.79
N GLY A 253 2.87 -13.33 29.18
CA GLY A 253 3.76 -13.06 28.06
C GLY A 253 3.03 -12.52 26.83
N ALA A 254 1.83 -13.04 26.54
CA ALA A 254 0.98 -12.53 25.46
C ALA A 254 0.52 -11.09 25.71
N LEU A 255 0.09 -10.76 26.94
CA LEU A 255 -0.26 -9.39 27.32
C LEU A 255 0.94 -8.45 27.24
N ALA A 256 2.13 -8.86 27.69
CA ALA A 256 3.35 -8.06 27.56
C ALA A 256 3.71 -7.80 26.08
N GLY A 257 3.54 -8.81 25.21
CA GLY A 257 3.69 -8.66 23.77
C GLY A 257 2.66 -7.70 23.17
N SER A 258 1.40 -7.78 23.61
CA SER A 258 0.32 -6.85 23.22
C SER A 258 0.69 -5.41 23.59
N MET A 259 1.12 -5.16 24.82
CA MET A 259 1.57 -3.84 25.27
C MET A 259 2.71 -3.29 24.40
N LEU A 260 3.71 -4.12 24.06
CA LEU A 260 4.80 -3.70 23.17
C LEU A 260 4.28 -3.34 21.78
N SER A 261 3.35 -4.13 21.21
CA SER A 261 2.69 -3.82 19.94
C SER A 261 1.98 -2.46 19.99
N GLU A 262 1.23 -2.19 21.06
CA GLU A 262 0.51 -0.93 21.24
C GLU A 262 1.46 0.27 21.41
N LEU A 263 2.58 0.11 22.13
CA LEU A 263 3.59 1.16 22.22
C LEU A 263 4.22 1.48 20.86
N LEU A 264 4.48 0.46 20.04
CA LEU A 264 4.98 0.63 18.68
C LEU A 264 3.94 1.33 17.79
N VAL A 265 2.65 0.99 17.91
CA VAL A 265 1.58 1.61 17.10
C VAL A 265 1.35 3.07 17.49
N ILE A 266 1.46 3.42 18.78
CA ILE A 266 1.42 4.81 19.26
C ILE A 266 2.57 5.61 18.62
N GLY A 267 3.79 5.06 18.62
CA GLY A 267 4.93 5.66 17.93
C GLY A 267 4.67 5.86 16.43
N ALA A 268 4.17 4.82 15.75
CA ALA A 268 3.80 4.91 14.34
C ALA A 268 2.71 5.97 14.08
N ALA A 269 1.71 6.09 14.95
CA ALA A 269 0.62 7.05 14.85
C ALA A 269 1.12 8.50 14.87
N VAL A 270 2.10 8.83 15.71
CA VAL A 270 2.73 10.17 15.73
C VAL A 270 3.33 10.51 14.36
N PHE A 271 4.12 9.60 13.78
CA PHE A 271 4.71 9.85 12.47
C PHE A 271 3.67 9.86 11.34
N ALA A 272 2.67 8.98 11.39
CA ALA A 272 1.56 8.97 10.45
C ALA A 272 0.79 10.30 10.46
N TRP A 273 0.53 10.84 11.65
CA TRP A 273 -0.11 12.13 11.83
C TRP A 273 0.71 13.26 11.19
N ILE A 274 2.03 13.27 11.40
CA ILE A 274 2.95 14.25 10.81
C ILE A 274 2.96 14.13 9.28
N ILE A 275 3.03 12.90 8.76
CA ILE A 275 2.98 12.62 7.31
C ILE A 275 1.72 13.20 6.69
N VAL A 276 0.55 12.92 7.27
CA VAL A 276 -0.74 13.43 6.77
C VAL A 276 -0.76 14.95 6.85
N ALA A 277 -0.31 15.55 7.95
CA ALA A 277 -0.29 16.99 8.12
C ALA A 277 0.58 17.67 7.04
N ARG A 278 1.84 17.25 6.92
CA ARG A 278 2.83 17.87 6.02
C ARG A 278 2.46 17.72 4.55
N ILE A 279 1.97 16.55 4.13
CA ILE A 279 1.53 16.34 2.74
C ILE A 279 0.25 17.14 2.47
N THR A 280 -0.69 17.19 3.40
CA THR A 280 -1.93 17.98 3.23
C THR A 280 -1.60 19.47 3.12
N ASP A 281 -0.77 20.01 4.00
CA ASP A 281 -0.41 21.43 3.98
C ASP A 281 0.41 21.81 2.73
N ALA A 282 1.21 20.89 2.18
CA ALA A 282 1.95 21.11 0.94
C ALA A 282 1.04 21.14 -0.31
N ILE A 283 -0.01 20.30 -0.33
CA ILE A 283 -0.97 20.23 -1.46
C ILE A 283 -2.06 21.30 -1.35
N ASP A 284 -2.56 21.57 -0.13
CA ASP A 284 -3.69 22.46 0.15
C ASP A 284 -3.34 23.43 1.31
N PRO A 285 -2.52 24.47 1.05
CA PRO A 285 -2.06 25.42 2.07
C PRO A 285 -3.22 26.17 2.74
N LYS A 286 -3.09 26.54 4.02
CA LYS A 286 -4.10 27.39 4.69
C LYS A 286 -4.20 28.73 3.96
N ARG A 287 -5.43 29.14 3.61
CA ARG A 287 -5.69 30.52 3.18
C ARG A 287 -5.32 31.44 4.34
N ARG A 288 -4.42 32.39 4.08
CA ARG A 288 -3.99 33.41 5.03
C ARG A 288 -5.08 34.45 5.23
#